data_AF-J8DI73-F1
#
_entry.id   AF-J8DI73-F1
#
_cell.length_a   1.000
_cell.length_b   1.000
_cell.length_c   1.000
_cell.angle_alpha   90.00
_cell.angle_beta   90.00
_cell.angle_gamma   90.00
#
_symmetry.space_group_name_H-M   'P 1'
#
loop_
_entity.id
_entity.type
_entity.pdbx_description
1 polymer ?
#
loop_
_entity_poly.entity_id
_entity_poly.type
_entity_poly.pdbx_seq_one_letter_code
_entity_poly.pdbx_strand_id
1 'polypeptide(L)'
;MPLLVKLLLNLLFVGMSLSIALLWTKIEKYLNKTIFKNINKNLKVVILTFATILLELIVILQVSTYFQGPVIDSFFVGSLLLLCCVWLHPYLMVADQNISKVEEKYFSGGVDLGPIKVFRPTFTPFNIGTLILSTVSIIASVVYYLPYFL
;
A
#
# COMPACT_ATOMS: atom_id res chain seq x y z
N MET A 1 -7.27 -1.50 -30.63
CA MET A 1 -7.68 -2.72 -29.87
C MET A 1 -9.21 -2.78 -29.87
N PRO A 2 -9.85 -3.90 -30.26
CA PRO A 2 -11.31 -3.97 -30.34
C PRO A 2 -11.96 -3.82 -28.96
N LEU A 3 -13.08 -3.09 -28.89
CA LEU A 3 -13.81 -2.75 -27.66
C LEU A 3 -14.08 -3.97 -26.75
N LEU A 4 -14.42 -5.10 -27.37
CA LEU A 4 -14.64 -6.39 -26.71
C LEU A 4 -13.43 -6.88 -25.93
N VAL A 5 -12.22 -6.78 -26.49
CA VAL A 5 -11.00 -7.23 -25.82
C VAL A 5 -10.69 -6.35 -24.61
N LYS A 6 -10.88 -5.03 -24.72
CA LYS A 6 -10.70 -4.10 -23.59
C LYS A 6 -11.68 -4.39 -22.45
N LEU A 7 -12.93 -4.71 -22.78
CA LEU A 7 -13.97 -5.04 -21.80
C LEU A 7 -13.68 -6.36 -21.08
N LEU A 8 -13.21 -7.38 -21.82
CA LEU A 8 -12.84 -8.69 -21.28
C LEU A 8 -11.61 -8.59 -20.37
N LEU A 9 -10.61 -7.78 -20.76
CA LEU A 9 -9.42 -7.52 -19.94
C LEU A 9 -9.78 -6.82 -18.63
N ASN A 10 -10.66 -5.80 -18.68
CA ASN A 10 -11.12 -5.11 -17.48
C ASN A 10 -11.90 -6.04 -16.54
N LEU A 11 -12.77 -6.91 -17.07
CA LEU A 11 -13.51 -7.89 -16.28
C LEU A 11 -12.58 -8.89 -15.59
N LEU A 12 -11.56 -9.37 -16.29
CA LEU A 12 -10.52 -10.23 -15.70
C LEU A 12 -9.75 -9.51 -14.60
N PHE A 13 -9.37 -8.25 -14.82
CA PHE A 13 -8.63 -7.45 -13.84
C PHE A 13 -9.45 -7.20 -12.57
N VAL A 14 -10.73 -6.86 -12.72
CA VAL A 14 -11.67 -6.70 -11.60
C VAL A 14 -11.90 -8.03 -10.88
N GLY A 15 -12.03 -9.14 -11.61
CA GLY A 15 -12.18 -10.46 -11.03
C GLY A 15 -10.95 -10.89 -10.22
N MET A 16 -9.75 -10.61 -10.72
CA MET A 16 -8.49 -10.86 -10.02
C MET A 16 -8.35 -10.01 -8.75
N SER A 17 -8.65 -8.71 -8.83
CA SER A 17 -8.53 -7.82 -7.68
C SER A 17 -9.51 -8.19 -6.56
N LEU A 18 -10.76 -8.54 -6.90
CA LEU A 18 -11.74 -9.05 -5.94
C LEU A 18 -11.30 -10.38 -5.32
N SER A 19 -10.75 -11.29 -6.12
CA SER A 19 -10.28 -12.59 -5.64
C SER A 19 -9.11 -12.44 -4.65
N ILE A 20 -8.17 -11.54 -4.94
CA ILE A 20 -7.05 -11.21 -4.05
C ILE A 20 -7.58 -10.63 -2.73
N ALA A 21 -8.53 -9.70 -2.77
CA ALA A 21 -9.13 -9.12 -1.57
C ALA A 21 -9.84 -10.17 -0.70
N LEU A 22 -10.59 -11.09 -1.31
CA LEU A 22 -11.27 -12.17 -0.60
C LEU A 22 -10.29 -13.19 -0.01
N LEU A 23 -9.22 -13.52 -0.72
CA LEU A 23 -8.15 -14.38 -0.21
C LEU A 23 -7.46 -13.75 1.00
N TRP A 24 -7.15 -12.45 0.93
CA TRP A 24 -6.51 -11.71 2.00
C TRP A 24 -7.32 -11.74 3.30
N THR A 25 -8.62 -11.45 3.21
CA THR A 25 -9.52 -11.46 4.38
C THR A 25 -9.64 -12.84 5.03
N LYS A 26 -9.65 -13.92 4.22
CA LYS A 26 -9.63 -15.30 4.73
C LYS A 26 -8.33 -15.63 5.45
N ILE A 27 -7.18 -15.26 4.87
CA ILE A 27 -5.86 -15.49 5.46
C ILE A 27 -5.75 -14.73 6.79
N GLU A 28 -6.17 -13.47 6.84
CA GLU A 28 -6.14 -12.67 8.06
C GLU A 28 -7.00 -13.28 9.18
N LYS A 29 -8.21 -13.73 8.84
CA LYS A 29 -9.10 -14.38 9.81
C LYS A 29 -8.51 -15.69 10.34
N TYR A 30 -7.86 -16.47 9.47
CA TYR A 30 -7.19 -17.71 9.84
C TYR A 30 -5.98 -17.47 10.76
N LEU A 31 -5.13 -16.50 10.41
CA LEU A 31 -3.98 -16.08 11.21
C LEU A 31 -4.41 -15.58 12.59
N ASN A 32 -5.48 -14.78 12.65
CA ASN A 32 -6.01 -14.26 13.90
C ASN A 32 -6.56 -15.36 14.81
N LYS A 33 -7.24 -16.37 14.24
CA LYS A 33 -7.83 -17.47 15.01
C LYS A 33 -6.80 -18.50 15.49
N THR A 34 -5.73 -18.72 14.72
CA THR A 34 -4.77 -19.80 14.96
C THR A 34 -3.52 -19.29 15.66
N ILE A 35 -2.80 -18.36 15.03
CA ILE A 35 -1.46 -17.93 15.48
C ILE A 35 -1.56 -16.81 16.51
N PHE A 36 -2.41 -15.81 16.26
CA PHE A 36 -2.48 -14.61 17.12
C PHE A 36 -3.45 -14.73 18.30
N LYS A 37 -4.06 -15.90 18.54
CA LYS A 37 -5.12 -16.08 19.56
C LYS A 37 -4.66 -15.72 20.98
N ASN A 38 -3.41 -16.04 21.33
CA ASN A 38 -2.82 -15.80 22.65
C ASN A 38 -1.66 -14.78 22.63
N ILE A 39 -1.43 -14.11 21.51
CA ILE A 39 -0.28 -13.20 21.36
C ILE A 39 -0.69 -11.80 21.84
N ASN A 40 0.16 -11.17 22.65
CA ASN A 40 -0.03 -9.79 23.09
C ASN A 40 -0.16 -8.85 21.88
N LYS A 41 -1.06 -7.86 21.96
CA LYS A 41 -1.30 -6.86 20.92
C LYS A 41 -0.01 -6.20 20.43
N ASN A 42 0.92 -5.86 21.33
CA ASN A 42 2.19 -5.22 20.97
C ASN A 42 3.09 -6.17 20.17
N LEU A 43 3.20 -7.43 20.59
CA LEU A 43 3.96 -8.45 19.86
C LEU A 43 3.37 -8.73 18.48
N LYS A 44 2.04 -8.77 18.37
CA LYS A 44 1.35 -8.92 17.07
C LYS A 44 1.72 -7.80 16.11
N VAL A 45 1.75 -6.55 16.59
CA VAL A 45 2.16 -5.39 15.77
C VAL A 45 3.60 -5.57 15.28
N VAL A 46 4.53 -5.91 16.17
CA VAL A 46 5.95 -6.12 15.80
C VAL A 46 6.09 -7.24 14.76
N ILE A 47 5.43 -8.38 14.98
CA ILE A 47 5.47 -9.53 14.06
C ILE A 47 4.92 -9.13 12.68
N LEU A 48 3.78 -8.45 12.65
CA LEU A 48 3.17 -8.02 11.39
C LEU A 48 4.04 -7.00 10.66
N THR A 49 4.62 -6.03 11.36
CA THR A 49 5.56 -5.06 10.78
C THR A 49 6.77 -5.75 10.19
N PHE A 50 7.38 -6.69 10.91
CA PHE A 50 8.53 -7.45 10.39
C PHE A 50 8.15 -8.32 9.18
N ALA A 51 6.99 -8.97 9.22
CA ALA A 51 6.47 -9.75 8.10
C ALA A 51 6.22 -8.87 6.87
N THR A 52 5.70 -7.65 7.04
CA THR A 52 5.52 -6.69 5.94
C THR A 52 6.85 -6.33 5.31
N ILE A 53 7.86 -5.99 6.11
CA ILE A 53 9.21 -5.65 5.62
C ILE A 53 9.79 -6.81 4.79
N LEU A 54 9.72 -8.04 5.31
CA LEU A 54 10.22 -9.22 4.59
C LEU A 54 9.49 -9.46 3.27
N LEU A 55 8.16 -9.34 3.28
CA LEU A 55 7.35 -9.58 2.08
C LEU A 55 7.66 -8.52 1.01
N GLU A 56 7.69 -7.24 1.38
CA GLU A 56 8.01 -6.15 0.46
C GLU A 56 9.44 -6.26 -0.08
N LEU A 57 10.41 -6.64 0.77
CA LEU A 57 11.78 -6.90 0.33
C LEU A 57 11.84 -8.02 -0.72
N ILE A 58 11.12 -9.12 -0.50
CA ILE A 58 11.02 -10.22 -1.47
C ILE A 58 10.43 -9.71 -2.79
N VAL A 59 9.37 -8.91 -2.75
CA VAL A 59 8.75 -8.34 -3.95
C VAL A 59 9.75 -7.47 -4.72
N ILE A 60 10.48 -6.59 -4.04
CA ILE A 60 11.48 -5.72 -4.68
C ILE A 60 12.61 -6.55 -5.33
N LEU A 61 13.10 -7.59 -4.64
CA LEU A 61 14.12 -8.47 -5.18
C LEU A 61 13.62 -9.25 -6.40
N GLN A 62 12.39 -9.74 -6.39
CA GLN A 62 11.78 -10.41 -7.54
C GLN A 62 11.68 -9.48 -8.75
N VAL A 63 11.27 -8.22 -8.53
CA VAL A 63 11.25 -7.19 -9.58
C VAL A 63 12.65 -6.97 -10.15
N SER A 64 13.69 -6.84 -9.30
CA SER A 64 15.09 -6.72 -9.76
C SER A 64 15.50 -7.89 -10.66
N THR A 65 15.21 -9.13 -10.25
CA THR A 65 15.56 -10.32 -11.03
C THR A 65 14.81 -10.40 -12.36
N TYR A 66 13.55 -9.96 -12.39
CA TYR A 66 12.73 -9.98 -13.60
C TYR A 66 13.21 -8.97 -14.65
N PHE A 67 13.54 -7.74 -14.22
CA PHE A 67 14.04 -6.69 -15.12
C PHE A 67 15.54 -6.77 -15.39
N GLN A 68 16.25 -7.74 -14.78
CA GLN A 68 17.71 -7.90 -14.87
C GLN A 68 18.48 -6.61 -14.51
N GLY A 69 17.87 -5.76 -13.69
CA GLY A 69 18.45 -4.50 -13.23
C GLY A 69 19.20 -4.68 -11.90
N PRO A 70 20.10 -3.75 -11.55
CA PRO A 70 20.81 -3.81 -10.29
C PRO A 70 19.82 -3.67 -9.12
N VAL A 71 20.07 -4.43 -8.05
CA VAL A 71 19.21 -4.48 -6.86
C VAL A 71 19.03 -3.09 -6.24
N ILE A 72 20.07 -2.26 -6.29
CA ILE A 72 20.07 -0.92 -5.69
C ILE A 72 19.08 0.05 -6.37
N ASP A 73 18.85 -0.10 -7.67
CA ASP A 73 17.87 0.69 -8.42
C ASP A 73 16.47 0.24 -8.09
N SER A 74 16.28 -1.07 -7.96
CA SER A 74 15.00 -1.65 -7.56
C SER A 74 14.66 -1.27 -6.12
N PHE A 75 15.65 -1.18 -5.23
CA PHE A 75 15.50 -0.68 -3.87
C PHE A 75 15.03 0.76 -3.86
N PHE A 76 15.63 1.64 -4.68
CA PHE A 76 15.23 3.04 -4.77
C PHE A 76 13.80 3.18 -5.33
N VAL A 77 13.56 2.64 -6.53
CA VAL A 77 12.29 2.81 -7.25
C VAL A 77 11.15 2.08 -6.54
N GLY A 78 11.38 0.83 -6.11
CA GLY A 78 10.39 0.03 -5.40
C GLY A 78 9.97 0.69 -4.09
N SER A 79 10.93 1.22 -3.33
CA SER A 79 10.65 1.93 -2.07
C SER A 79 9.88 3.22 -2.27
N LEU A 80 10.18 3.97 -3.34
CA LEU A 80 9.48 5.20 -3.67
C LEU A 80 8.02 4.90 -4.07
N LEU A 81 7.81 3.85 -4.87
CA LEU A 81 6.47 3.38 -5.24
C LEU A 81 5.66 2.91 -4.01
N LEU A 82 6.26 2.13 -3.13
CA LEU A 82 5.60 1.66 -1.91
C LEU A 82 5.21 2.81 -0.99
N LEU A 83 6.09 3.81 -0.85
CA LEU A 83 5.82 5.02 -0.07
C LEU A 83 4.64 5.81 -0.66
N CYS A 84 4.57 5.91 -1.99
CA CYS A 84 3.41 6.46 -2.68
C CYS A 84 2.14 5.69 -2.36
N CYS A 85 2.15 4.35 -2.37
CA CYS A 85 0.96 3.55 -2.05
C CYS A 85 0.45 3.80 -0.62
N VAL A 86 1.35 3.92 0.36
CA VAL A 86 0.99 4.14 1.76
C VAL A 86 0.40 5.52 2.02
N TRP A 87 0.89 6.56 1.33
CA TRP A 87 0.46 7.93 1.56
C TRP A 87 -0.62 8.41 0.59
N LEU A 88 -0.42 8.19 -0.72
CA LEU A 88 -1.25 8.75 -1.77
C LEU A 88 -2.65 8.12 -1.79
N HIS A 89 -2.75 6.80 -1.65
CA HIS A 89 -4.04 6.10 -1.68
C HIS A 89 -5.03 6.58 -0.60
N PRO A 90 -4.67 6.58 0.71
CA PRO A 90 -5.60 7.06 1.73
C PRO A 90 -5.82 8.58 1.67
N TYR A 91 -4.85 9.35 1.16
CA TYR A 91 -5.04 10.78 0.92
C TYR A 91 -6.14 11.02 -0.12
N LEU A 92 -6.06 10.34 -1.28
CA LEU A 92 -7.06 10.45 -2.34
C LEU A 92 -8.45 10.01 -1.87
N MET A 93 -8.53 8.95 -1.07
CA MET A 93 -9.80 8.50 -0.49
C MET A 93 -10.44 9.55 0.42
N VAL A 94 -9.66 10.24 1.25
CA VAL A 94 -10.18 11.33 2.10
C VAL A 94 -10.58 12.54 1.26
N ALA A 95 -9.81 12.88 0.23
CA ALA A 95 -10.13 13.97 -0.69
C ALA A 95 -11.47 13.71 -1.40
N ASP A 96 -11.65 12.51 -1.96
CA ASP A 96 -12.87 12.10 -2.67
C ASP A 96 -14.10 12.16 -1.75
N GLN A 97 -14.00 11.60 -0.53
CA GLN A 97 -15.07 11.69 0.48
C GLN A 97 -15.45 13.13 0.82
N ASN A 98 -14.48 14.04 0.88
CA ASN A 98 -14.74 15.44 1.16
C ASN A 98 -15.41 16.13 -0.03
N ILE A 99 -14.99 15.82 -1.27
CA ILE A 99 -15.62 16.35 -2.49
C ILE A 99 -17.07 15.90 -2.56
N SER A 100 -17.37 14.61 -2.38
CA SER A 100 -18.75 14.11 -2.41
C SER A 100 -19.64 14.76 -1.35
N LYS A 101 -19.12 14.99 -0.13
CA LYS A 101 -19.86 15.69 0.92
C LYS A 101 -20.18 17.14 0.57
N VAL A 102 -19.24 17.83 -0.06
CA VAL A 102 -19.43 19.21 -0.53
C VAL A 102 -20.50 19.22 -1.63
N GLU A 103 -20.38 18.33 -2.61
CA GLU A 103 -21.37 18.21 -3.68
C GLU A 103 -22.78 17.91 -3.14
N GLU A 104 -22.94 16.94 -2.23
CA GLU A 104 -24.25 16.63 -1.64
C GLU A 104 -24.82 17.81 -0.82
N LYS A 105 -23.97 18.56 -0.10
CA LYS A 105 -24.40 19.76 0.63
C LYS A 105 -24.94 20.85 -0.30
N TYR A 106 -24.29 21.09 -1.45
CA TYR A 106 -24.67 22.16 -2.37
C TYR A 106 -25.75 21.74 -3.38
N PHE A 107 -25.82 20.46 -3.76
CA PHE A 107 -26.68 19.98 -4.85
C PHE A 107 -27.82 19.05 -4.40
N SER A 108 -27.79 18.50 -3.18
CA SER A 108 -28.79 17.52 -2.70
C SER A 108 -29.69 18.04 -1.57
N GLY A 109 -29.90 19.36 -1.49
CA GLY A 109 -30.90 19.95 -0.58
C GLY A 109 -30.42 20.28 0.83
N GLY A 110 -29.10 20.45 1.03
CA GLY A 110 -28.56 21.01 2.28
C GLY A 110 -28.50 20.05 3.45
N VAL A 111 -28.48 18.73 3.20
CA VAL A 111 -28.27 17.73 4.26
C VAL A 111 -26.86 17.91 4.85
N ASP A 112 -26.78 18.21 6.14
CA ASP A 112 -25.50 18.46 6.80
C ASP A 112 -24.80 17.14 7.12
N LEU A 113 -23.86 16.73 6.26
CA LEU A 113 -23.14 15.44 6.34
C LEU A 113 -21.94 15.47 7.32
N GLY A 114 -21.95 16.45 8.23
CA GLY A 114 -20.91 16.69 9.21
C GLY A 114 -19.65 17.35 8.64
N PRO A 115 -18.63 17.58 9.48
CA PRO A 115 -17.45 18.35 9.11
C PRO A 115 -16.58 17.66 8.04
N ILE A 116 -15.85 18.49 7.29
CA ILE A 116 -14.79 18.06 6.35
C ILE A 116 -13.73 17.30 7.15
N LYS A 117 -13.35 16.10 6.67
CA LYS A 117 -12.33 15.29 7.32
C LYS A 117 -10.94 15.74 6.88
N VAL A 118 -10.10 16.13 7.83
CA VAL A 118 -8.67 16.36 7.56
C VAL A 118 -7.98 15.00 7.44
N PHE A 119 -7.14 14.84 6.41
CA PHE A 119 -6.34 13.64 6.25
C PHE A 119 -5.45 13.41 7.48
N ARG A 120 -5.52 12.20 8.04
CA ARG A 120 -4.66 11.75 9.14
C ARG A 120 -4.02 10.44 8.73
N PRO A 121 -2.68 10.34 8.70
CA PRO A 121 -2.01 9.10 8.37
C PRO A 121 -2.36 8.04 9.43
N THR A 122 -2.82 6.88 8.98
CA THR A 122 -3.09 5.74 9.84
C THR A 122 -1.82 4.93 10.03
N PHE A 123 -1.34 4.80 11.27
CA PHE A 123 -0.16 3.99 11.57
C PHE A 123 -0.55 2.53 11.80
N THR A 124 -0.84 1.83 10.71
CA THR A 124 -1.03 0.38 10.73
C THR A 124 0.34 -0.31 10.76
N PRO A 125 0.45 -1.56 11.26
CA PRO A 125 1.70 -2.32 11.23
C PRO A 125 2.31 -2.41 9.83
N PHE A 126 1.45 -2.48 8.80
CA PHE A 126 1.82 -2.45 7.39
C PHE A 126 2.47 -1.12 7.02
N ASN A 127 1.79 0.01 7.24
CA ASN A 127 2.32 1.34 6.92
C ASN A 127 3.64 1.64 7.65
N ILE A 128 3.79 1.19 8.89
CA ILE A 128 5.04 1.32 9.65
C ILE A 128 6.16 0.50 9.00
N GLY A 129 5.88 -0.76 8.63
CA GLY A 129 6.85 -1.63 7.96
C GLY A 129 7.33 -1.04 6.65
N THR A 130 6.39 -0.59 5.82
CA THR A 130 6.70 0.05 4.55
C THR A 130 7.51 1.33 4.73
N LEU A 131 7.17 2.19 5.69
CA LEU A 131 7.95 3.39 5.98
C LEU A 131 9.39 3.06 6.37
N ILE A 132 9.59 2.05 7.22
CA ILE A 132 10.93 1.62 7.65
C ILE A 132 11.73 1.11 6.45
N LEU A 133 11.17 0.18 5.68
CA LEU A 133 11.84 -0.39 4.51
C LEU A 133 12.17 0.69 3.47
N SER A 134 11.21 1.56 3.15
CA SER A 134 11.41 2.62 2.17
C SER A 134 12.51 3.59 2.61
N THR A 135 12.53 3.97 3.89
CA THR A 135 13.55 4.89 4.41
C THR A 135 14.94 4.28 4.32
N VAL A 136 15.11 3.04 4.80
CA VAL A 136 16.42 2.35 4.79
C VAL A 136 16.91 2.14 3.37
N SER A 137 16.02 1.72 2.46
CA SER A 137 16.37 1.43 1.08
C SER A 137 16.75 2.70 0.31
N ILE A 138 16.02 3.81 0.48
CA ILE A 138 16.36 5.08 -0.15
C ILE A 138 17.72 5.59 0.36
N ILE A 139 17.97 5.54 1.68
CA ILE A 139 19.27 5.93 2.24
C ILE A 139 20.38 5.05 1.68
N ALA A 140 20.19 3.74 1.64
CA ALA A 140 21.18 2.81 1.07
C ALA A 140 21.48 3.11 -0.40
N SER A 141 20.45 3.38 -1.21
CA SER A 141 20.63 3.76 -2.62
C SER A 141 21.37 5.08 -2.77
N VAL A 142 21.05 6.10 -1.96
CA VAL A 142 21.76 7.38 -1.99
C VAL A 142 23.22 7.21 -1.60
N VAL A 143 23.52 6.47 -0.53
CA VAL A 143 24.90 6.21 -0.09
C VAL A 143 25.69 5.44 -1.14
N TYR A 144 25.07 4.46 -1.80
CA TYR A 144 25.70 3.70 -2.88
C TYR A 144 26.07 4.59 -4.08
N TYR A 145 25.20 5.54 -4.43
CA TYR A 145 25.43 6.43 -5.57
C TYR A 145 26.25 7.68 -5.24
N LEU A 146 26.45 8.00 -3.96
CA LEU A 146 27.18 9.18 -3.52
C LEU A 146 28.59 9.33 -4.14
N PRO A 147 29.41 8.27 -4.29
CA PRO A 147 30.73 8.37 -4.93
C PRO A 147 30.71 8.81 -6.39
N TYR A 148 29.57 8.69 -7.08
CA TYR A 148 29.44 9.13 -8.48
C TYR A 148 29.16 10.64 -8.60
N PHE A 149 28.86 11.32 -7.48
CA PHE A 149 28.57 12.75 -7.43
C PHE A 149 29.70 13.60 -6.85
N LEU A 150 30.73 12.97 -6.27
CA LEU A 150 31.94 13.61 -5.74
C LEU A 150 33.06 13.56 -6.77
#